data_AF-A0A0J8VA60-F1
#
_entry.id   AF-A0A0J8VA60-F1
#
_cell.length_a   1.000
_cell.length_b   1.000
_cell.length_c   1.000
_cell.angle_alpha   90.00
_cell.angle_beta   90.00
_cell.angle_gamma   90.00
#
_symmetry.space_group_name_H-M   'P 1'
#
loop_
_entity.id
_entity.type
_entity.pdbx_description
1 polymer ?
#
loop_
_entity_poly.entity_id
_entity_poly.type
_entity_poly.pdbx_seq_one_letter_code
_entity_poly.pdbx_strand_id
1 'polypeptide(L)'
;MTLSRGFTLLEMVIALVVLGVLSLAVGSYFQLGVQGYTATVNRDRAQTELRFAVEKITREVRHAAPNSVFLDSNAAGEANSCLSFYPVLESGFYLNQPKGNNVDYIVSGSAQESKALVTEINKQQNNYFLAIGFGSHAQYLNTNKVTKATEDPAGHVVLSVQNELTLSSPANRAYLYGDLVSYCYLQNKIYRLSDGDKKILSKYESTNLIAGGVSNMDIFAQAPGLSRNGMVHISLSADVDGETTSYDHTVQVLNVL
;
A
#
# COMPACT_ATOMS: atom_id res chain seq x y z
N MET A 1 -79.46 -29.14 3.91
CA MET A 1 -78.97 -28.02 3.08
C MET A 1 -78.61 -26.86 4.00
N THR A 2 -77.32 -26.61 4.19
CA THR A 2 -76.85 -25.44 4.94
C THR A 2 -76.93 -24.21 4.03
N LEU A 3 -77.71 -23.19 4.40
CA LEU A 3 -77.76 -21.93 3.66
C LEU A 3 -76.39 -21.25 3.72
N SER A 4 -75.78 -21.00 2.57
CA SER A 4 -74.61 -20.13 2.44
C SER A 4 -75.02 -18.70 2.77
N ARG A 5 -74.49 -18.13 3.85
CA ARG A 5 -74.68 -16.71 4.18
C ARG A 5 -73.77 -15.87 3.27
N GLY A 6 -74.34 -14.89 2.58
CA GLY A 6 -73.58 -13.91 1.80
C GLY A 6 -72.94 -12.83 2.69
N PHE A 7 -71.86 -12.21 2.19
CA PHE A 7 -71.20 -11.09 2.84
C PHE A 7 -72.03 -9.81 2.75
N THR A 8 -72.05 -9.01 3.82
CA THR A 8 -72.70 -7.69 3.79
C THR A 8 -71.77 -6.64 3.19
N LEU A 9 -72.34 -5.58 2.60
CA LEU A 9 -71.55 -4.46 2.06
C LEU A 9 -70.67 -3.82 3.14
N LEU A 10 -71.19 -3.72 4.37
CA LEU A 10 -70.45 -3.20 5.52
C LEU A 10 -69.20 -4.01 5.83
N GLU A 11 -69.30 -5.34 5.78
CA GLU A 11 -68.18 -6.26 6.05
C GLU A 11 -67.07 -6.12 5.00
N MET A 12 -67.45 -5.94 3.73
CA MET A 12 -66.52 -5.70 2.63
C MET A 12 -65.78 -4.36 2.79
N VAL A 13 -66.49 -3.30 3.19
CA VAL A 13 -65.89 -1.97 3.43
C VAL A 13 -64.89 -2.03 4.61
N ILE A 14 -65.28 -2.64 5.73
CA ILE A 14 -64.39 -2.77 6.90
C ILE A 14 -63.14 -3.57 6.54
N ALA A 15 -63.28 -4.68 5.80
CA ALA A 15 -62.15 -5.48 5.37
C ALA A 15 -61.16 -4.69 4.51
N LEU A 16 -61.64 -3.87 3.57
CA LEU A 16 -60.78 -3.02 2.73
C LEU A 16 -60.02 -1.97 3.54
N VAL A 17 -60.67 -1.33 4.52
CA VAL A 17 -60.00 -0.35 5.39
C VAL A 17 -58.92 -1.02 6.23
N VAL A 18 -59.22 -2.18 6.84
CA VAL A 18 -58.25 -2.93 7.65
C VAL A 18 -57.06 -3.39 6.81
N LEU A 19 -57.30 -3.94 5.62
CA LEU A 19 -56.23 -4.34 4.70
C LEU A 19 -55.38 -3.13 4.26
N GLY A 20 -56.00 -1.97 4.04
CA GLY A 20 -55.28 -0.74 3.72
C GLY A 20 -54.31 -0.32 4.83
N VAL A 21 -54.79 -0.25 6.07
CA VAL A 21 -53.96 0.13 7.23
C VAL A 21 -52.84 -0.89 7.46
N LEU A 22 -53.14 -2.19 7.39
CA LEU A 22 -52.13 -3.25 7.56
C LEU A 22 -51.07 -3.20 6.46
N SER A 23 -51.47 -2.98 5.20
CA SER A 23 -50.55 -2.91 4.08
C SER A 23 -49.58 -1.73 4.22
N LEU A 24 -50.07 -0.57 4.68
CA LEU A 24 -49.22 0.60 4.95
C LEU A 24 -48.24 0.35 6.10
N ALA A 25 -48.71 -0.28 7.18
CA ALA A 25 -47.85 -0.63 8.32
C ALA A 25 -46.73 -1.60 7.90
N VAL A 26 -47.09 -2.69 7.23
CA VAL A 26 -46.13 -3.68 6.76
C VAL A 26 -45.14 -3.07 5.76
N GLY A 27 -45.62 -2.24 4.83
CA GLY A 27 -44.78 -1.54 3.86
C GLY A 27 -43.73 -0.64 4.50
N SER A 28 -44.09 0.14 5.53
CA SER A 28 -43.14 1.02 6.22
C SER A 28 -42.09 0.24 7.02
N TYR A 29 -42.48 -0.86 7.66
CA TYR A 29 -41.53 -1.75 8.34
C TYR A 29 -40.53 -2.39 7.36
N PHE A 30 -40.99 -2.84 6.19
CA PHE A 30 -40.09 -3.38 5.17
C PHE A 30 -39.10 -2.34 4.67
N GLN A 31 -39.57 -1.11 4.41
CA GLN A 31 -38.69 -0.02 3.96
C GLN A 31 -37.59 0.26 4.99
N LEU A 32 -37.93 0.36 6.27
CA LEU A 32 -36.95 0.58 7.35
C LEU A 32 -35.96 -0.60 7.44
N GLY A 33 -36.43 -1.84 7.29
CA GLY A 33 -35.57 -3.02 7.29
C GLY A 33 -34.56 -3.02 6.14
N VAL A 34 -35.00 -2.67 4.92
CA VAL A 34 -34.12 -2.57 3.75
C VAL A 34 -33.10 -1.44 3.93
N GLN A 35 -33.53 -0.26 4.37
CA GLN A 35 -32.65 0.88 4.62
C GLN A 35 -31.57 0.56 5.67
N GLY A 36 -31.96 -0.06 6.78
CA GLY A 36 -31.03 -0.49 7.82
C GLY A 36 -30.02 -1.53 7.33
N TYR A 37 -30.47 -2.48 6.51
CA TYR A 37 -29.58 -3.46 5.88
C TYR A 37 -28.58 -2.79 4.94
N THR A 38 -29.02 -1.91 4.04
CA THR A 38 -28.11 -1.23 3.11
C THR A 38 -27.11 -0.32 3.80
N ALA A 39 -27.55 0.42 4.84
CA ALA A 39 -26.65 1.26 5.64
C ALA A 39 -25.56 0.41 6.33
N THR A 40 -25.94 -0.73 6.89
CA THR A 40 -24.99 -1.66 7.53
C THR A 40 -23.97 -2.20 6.52
N VAL A 41 -24.42 -2.63 5.35
CA VAL A 41 -23.54 -3.15 4.29
C VAL A 41 -22.59 -2.08 3.76
N ASN A 42 -23.07 -0.85 3.54
CA ASN A 42 -22.24 0.25 3.06
C ASN A 42 -21.15 0.61 4.08
N ARG A 43 -21.51 0.65 5.37
CA ARG A 43 -20.56 0.90 6.46
C ARG A 43 -19.50 -0.20 6.56
N ASP A 44 -19.91 -1.46 6.52
CA ASP A 44 -18.99 -2.61 6.58
C ASP A 44 -18.02 -2.61 5.39
N ARG A 45 -18.53 -2.29 4.19
CA ARG A 45 -17.71 -2.15 2.99
C ARG A 45 -16.67 -1.04 3.13
N ALA A 46 -17.07 0.16 3.55
CA ALA A 46 -16.16 1.30 3.71
C ALA A 46 -15.06 1.00 4.74
N GLN A 47 -15.42 0.43 5.89
CA GLN A 47 -14.46 0.03 6.92
C GLN A 47 -13.48 -1.03 6.41
N THR A 48 -13.96 -2.01 5.63
CA THR A 48 -13.11 -3.05 5.05
C THR A 48 -12.15 -2.47 4.01
N GLU A 49 -12.61 -1.56 3.14
CA GLU A 49 -11.75 -0.89 2.15
C GLU A 49 -10.65 -0.05 2.84
N LEU A 50 -10.98 0.72 3.88
CA LEU A 50 -10.00 1.47 4.67
C LEU A 50 -8.98 0.55 5.35
N ARG A 51 -9.44 -0.49 6.04
CA ARG A 51 -8.56 -1.44 6.72
C ARG A 51 -7.61 -2.10 5.73
N PHE A 52 -8.12 -2.55 4.59
CA PHE A 52 -7.30 -3.14 3.54
C PHE A 52 -6.23 -2.18 3.04
N ALA A 53 -6.58 -0.91 2.80
CA ALA A 53 -5.63 0.10 2.36
C ALA A 53 -4.51 0.31 3.40
N VAL A 54 -4.86 0.51 4.68
CA VAL A 54 -3.87 0.67 5.76
C VAL A 54 -2.97 -0.56 5.87
N GLU A 55 -3.53 -1.76 5.92
CA GLU A 55 -2.75 -3.01 6.02
C GLU A 55 -1.80 -3.19 4.83
N LYS A 56 -2.27 -2.86 3.61
CA LYS A 56 -1.44 -2.95 2.41
C LYS A 56 -0.30 -1.94 2.42
N ILE A 57 -0.60 -0.66 2.69
CA ILE A 57 0.42 0.41 2.75
C ILE A 57 1.44 0.06 3.83
N THR A 58 0.98 -0.26 5.05
CA THR A 58 1.86 -0.54 6.18
C THR A 58 2.74 -1.76 5.94
N ARG A 59 2.21 -2.83 5.33
CA ARG A 59 2.99 -4.01 4.96
C ARG A 59 4.10 -3.65 3.97
N GLU A 60 3.82 -2.86 2.94
CA GLU A 60 4.87 -2.49 1.98
C GLU A 60 5.87 -1.49 2.55
N VAL A 61 5.43 -0.52 3.37
CA VAL A 61 6.31 0.43 4.04
C VAL A 61 7.23 -0.26 5.06
N ARG A 62 6.81 -1.35 5.70
CA ARG A 62 7.70 -2.18 6.55
C ARG A 62 8.88 -2.75 5.77
N HIS A 63 8.72 -2.97 4.47
CA HIS A 63 9.77 -3.42 3.56
C HIS A 63 10.42 -2.27 2.80
N ALA A 64 10.24 -1.02 3.22
CA ALA A 64 10.95 0.11 2.64
C ALA A 64 12.44 0.04 2.95
N ALA A 65 13.25 0.44 1.98
CA ALA A 65 14.67 0.56 2.11
C ALA A 65 14.99 1.62 3.18
N PRO A 66 16.05 1.42 3.96
CA PRO A 66 16.35 2.31 5.08
C PRO A 66 16.56 3.76 4.63
N ASN A 67 15.95 4.71 5.33
CA ASN A 67 16.02 6.15 5.01
C ASN A 67 15.45 6.52 3.61
N SER A 68 14.73 5.60 2.96
CA SER A 68 14.19 5.79 1.60
C SER A 68 12.78 6.38 1.56
N VAL A 69 12.08 6.43 2.70
CA VAL A 69 10.70 6.93 2.77
C VAL A 69 10.70 8.46 2.77
N PHE A 70 9.88 9.05 1.90
CA PHE A 70 9.66 10.49 1.81
C PHE A 70 8.22 10.79 1.36
N LEU A 71 7.80 12.03 1.57
CA LEU A 71 6.56 12.55 1.00
C LEU A 71 6.94 13.33 -0.25
N ASP A 72 6.42 12.90 -1.41
CA ASP A 72 6.63 13.62 -2.67
C ASP A 72 5.64 14.78 -2.78
N SER A 73 6.13 15.92 -3.26
CA SER A 73 5.30 17.11 -3.51
C SER A 73 4.24 16.82 -4.57
N ASN A 74 3.01 17.24 -4.31
CA ASN A 74 1.84 16.99 -5.14
C ASN A 74 2.11 17.28 -6.63
N ALA A 75 1.83 16.31 -7.50
CA ALA A 75 1.68 16.62 -8.92
C ALA A 75 0.37 17.39 -9.16
N ALA A 76 0.28 18.12 -10.27
CA ALA A 76 -0.91 18.92 -10.60
C ALA A 76 -2.20 18.07 -10.54
N GLY A 77 -3.06 18.36 -9.55
CA GLY A 77 -4.34 17.69 -9.33
C GLY A 77 -4.43 16.84 -8.05
N GLU A 78 -3.31 16.50 -7.41
CA GLU A 78 -3.28 15.78 -6.13
C GLU A 78 -3.61 16.71 -4.96
N ALA A 79 -4.55 16.30 -4.11
CA ALA A 79 -4.97 17.08 -2.94
C ALA A 79 -3.89 17.09 -1.84
N ASN A 80 -3.20 15.96 -1.65
CA ASN A 80 -2.19 15.73 -0.61
C ASN A 80 -0.91 15.11 -1.21
N SER A 81 0.18 15.16 -0.45
CA SER A 81 1.48 14.61 -0.84
C SER A 81 1.47 13.08 -0.88
N CYS A 82 2.11 12.48 -1.89
CA CYS A 82 2.18 11.02 -2.01
C CYS A 82 3.24 10.44 -1.06
N LEU A 83 2.90 9.34 -0.39
CA LEU A 83 3.88 8.57 0.37
C LEU A 83 4.70 7.71 -0.59
N SER A 84 6.00 8.01 -0.69
CA SER A 84 6.91 7.36 -1.63
C SER A 84 8.07 6.69 -0.90
N PHE A 85 8.46 5.52 -1.38
CA PHE A 85 9.59 4.76 -0.84
C PHE A 85 10.14 3.76 -1.85
N TYR A 86 11.37 3.29 -1.61
CA TYR A 86 11.98 2.24 -2.42
C TYR A 86 11.88 0.91 -1.67
N PRO A 87 11.29 -0.16 -2.22
CA PRO A 87 11.16 -1.44 -1.54
C PRO A 87 12.50 -2.20 -1.53
N VAL A 88 12.84 -2.83 -0.41
CA VAL A 88 13.95 -3.81 -0.34
C VAL A 88 13.49 -5.10 -1.01
N LEU A 89 14.26 -5.55 -1.99
CA LEU A 89 14.09 -6.86 -2.62
C LEU A 89 14.94 -7.90 -1.89
N GLU A 90 16.20 -7.57 -1.63
CA GLU A 90 17.14 -8.44 -0.92
C GLU A 90 18.00 -7.64 0.06
N SER A 91 18.31 -8.23 1.21
CA SER A 91 19.16 -7.62 2.23
C SER A 91 20.32 -8.54 2.57
N GLY A 92 21.50 -7.95 2.77
CA GLY A 92 22.71 -8.71 2.97
C GLY A 92 23.84 -7.88 3.54
N PHE A 93 25.00 -8.52 3.62
CA PHE A 93 26.24 -7.90 4.08
C PHE A 93 27.25 -7.82 2.95
N TYR A 94 28.28 -7.00 3.11
CA TYR A 94 29.46 -7.06 2.27
C TYR A 94 30.71 -7.37 3.09
N LEU A 95 31.68 -8.05 2.46
CA LEU A 95 32.93 -8.43 3.14
C LEU A 95 33.96 -7.30 3.08
N ASN A 96 34.29 -6.89 1.85
CA ASN A 96 35.28 -5.87 1.58
C ASN A 96 34.59 -4.52 1.41
N GLN A 97 35.27 -3.45 1.83
CA GLN A 97 34.75 -2.10 1.60
C GLN A 97 34.45 -1.91 0.10
N PRO A 98 33.24 -1.41 -0.24
CA PRO A 98 32.89 -1.15 -1.62
C PRO A 98 33.92 -0.18 -2.21
N LYS A 99 34.56 -0.58 -3.30
CA LYS A 99 35.55 0.24 -4.01
C LYS A 99 35.30 0.17 -5.50
N GLY A 100 35.21 1.34 -6.13
CA GLY A 100 34.83 1.43 -7.53
C GLY A 100 33.41 0.91 -7.74
N ASN A 101 33.23 0.03 -8.73
CA ASN A 101 31.90 -0.40 -9.17
C ASN A 101 31.51 -1.81 -8.72
N ASN A 102 32.31 -2.46 -7.88
CA ASN A 102 32.07 -3.84 -7.45
C ASN A 102 31.89 -3.93 -5.93
N VAL A 103 31.00 -4.83 -5.50
CA VAL A 103 30.83 -5.19 -4.09
C VAL A 103 30.73 -6.70 -3.93
N ASP A 104 31.44 -7.23 -2.93
CA ASP A 104 31.33 -8.63 -2.53
C ASP A 104 30.13 -8.79 -1.61
N TYR A 105 28.99 -9.14 -2.19
CA TYR A 105 27.70 -9.24 -1.50
C TYR A 105 27.45 -10.65 -0.96
N ILE A 106 27.07 -10.71 0.30
CA ILE A 106 26.69 -11.93 1.00
C ILE A 106 25.17 -11.96 1.07
N VAL A 107 24.58 -12.89 0.31
CA VAL A 107 23.14 -13.19 0.39
C VAL A 107 22.87 -13.93 1.69
N SER A 108 21.86 -13.49 2.44
CA SER A 108 21.37 -14.22 3.60
C SER A 108 20.53 -15.41 3.15
N GLY A 109 21.17 -16.53 2.82
CA GLY A 109 20.46 -17.72 2.34
C GLY A 109 21.36 -18.90 1.97
N SER A 110 20.75 -19.88 1.32
CA SER A 110 21.39 -21.06 0.74
C SER A 110 22.13 -20.72 -0.57
N ALA A 111 23.05 -21.60 -0.99
CA ALA A 111 23.76 -21.44 -2.26
C ALA A 111 22.82 -21.43 -3.48
N GLN A 112 21.67 -22.10 -3.39
CA GLN A 112 20.63 -22.12 -4.42
C GLN A 112 19.98 -20.74 -4.58
N GLU A 113 19.72 -20.04 -3.48
CA GLU A 113 19.14 -18.68 -3.50
C GLU A 113 20.14 -17.68 -4.10
N SER A 114 21.43 -17.77 -3.74
CA SER A 114 22.48 -16.97 -4.38
C SER A 114 22.53 -17.17 -5.89
N LYS A 115 22.43 -18.42 -6.38
CA LYS A 115 22.40 -18.74 -7.81
C LYS A 115 21.17 -18.21 -8.53
N ALA A 116 20.01 -18.27 -7.87
CA ALA A 116 18.76 -17.73 -8.40
C ALA A 116 18.88 -16.21 -8.58
N LEU A 117 19.37 -15.49 -7.56
CA LEU A 117 19.59 -14.05 -7.61
C LEU A 117 20.58 -13.64 -8.71
N VAL A 118 21.71 -14.34 -8.83
CA VAL A 118 22.69 -14.10 -9.91
C VAL A 118 22.04 -14.25 -11.29
N THR A 119 21.22 -15.29 -11.46
CA THR A 119 20.51 -15.55 -12.72
C THR A 119 19.50 -14.44 -13.03
N GLU A 120 18.75 -13.99 -12.02
CA GLU A 120 17.73 -12.96 -12.16
C GLU A 120 18.33 -11.60 -12.57
N ILE A 121 19.39 -11.19 -11.87
CA ILE A 121 20.13 -9.95 -12.16
C ILE A 121 20.71 -9.99 -13.57
N ASN A 122 21.37 -11.08 -13.96
CA ASN A 122 22.00 -11.17 -15.28
C ASN A 122 20.99 -11.27 -16.42
N LYS A 123 19.80 -11.83 -16.19
CA LYS A 123 18.70 -11.83 -17.15
C LYS A 123 17.97 -10.48 -17.22
N GLN A 124 18.27 -9.54 -16.33
CA GLN A 124 17.61 -8.23 -16.25
C GLN A 124 16.08 -8.38 -16.17
N GLN A 125 15.60 -9.41 -15.45
CA GLN A 125 14.16 -9.65 -15.30
C GLN A 125 13.50 -8.55 -14.46
N ASN A 126 14.24 -8.03 -13.47
CA ASN A 126 13.84 -6.93 -12.61
C ASN A 126 14.93 -5.86 -12.57
N ASN A 127 14.55 -4.61 -12.29
CA ASN A 127 15.50 -3.56 -11.99
C ASN A 127 16.00 -3.73 -10.55
N TYR A 128 17.28 -4.06 -10.41
CA TYR A 128 17.97 -4.08 -9.13
C TYR A 128 18.86 -2.86 -8.99
N PHE A 129 18.76 -2.20 -7.85
CA PHE A 129 19.65 -1.11 -7.46
C PHE A 129 20.31 -1.43 -6.12
N LEU A 130 21.49 -0.86 -5.86
CA LEU A 130 22.26 -1.14 -4.66
C LEU A 130 22.36 0.10 -3.76
N ALA A 131 21.88 -0.02 -2.52
CA ALA A 131 22.02 0.99 -1.48
C ALA A 131 23.00 0.53 -0.39
N ILE A 132 24.00 1.37 -0.10
CA ILE A 132 24.99 1.15 0.96
C ILE A 132 25.16 2.44 1.76
N GLY A 133 24.86 2.39 3.06
CA GLY A 133 25.08 3.52 3.97
C GLY A 133 24.31 4.79 3.60
N PHE A 134 23.18 4.66 2.90
CA PHE A 134 22.37 5.81 2.51
C PHE A 134 21.70 6.42 3.76
N GLY A 135 21.98 7.70 4.00
CA GLY A 135 21.43 8.50 5.10
C GLY A 135 20.18 9.29 4.71
N SER A 136 19.84 9.40 3.42
CA SER A 136 18.64 10.12 2.98
C SER A 136 18.05 9.59 1.67
N HIS A 137 16.75 9.85 1.47
CA HIS A 137 16.01 9.48 0.26
C HIS A 137 16.63 10.05 -1.04
N ALA A 138 17.28 11.22 -0.97
CA ALA A 138 17.92 11.85 -2.13
C ALA A 138 19.02 10.98 -2.75
N GLN A 139 19.65 10.11 -1.96
CA GLN A 139 20.68 9.18 -2.46
C GLN A 139 20.10 8.05 -3.30
N TYR A 140 18.83 7.68 -3.07
CA TYR A 140 18.13 6.67 -3.88
C TYR A 140 17.79 7.15 -5.29
N LEU A 141 17.74 8.48 -5.51
CA LEU A 141 17.56 9.08 -6.84
C LEU A 141 18.78 8.85 -7.74
N ASN A 142 19.97 8.73 -7.13
CA ASN A 142 21.20 8.38 -7.83
C ASN A 142 21.21 6.86 -8.02
N THR A 143 20.64 6.42 -9.13
CA THR A 143 20.39 5.01 -9.44
C THR A 143 21.69 4.21 -9.57
N ASN A 144 22.10 3.55 -8.48
CA ASN A 144 23.19 2.55 -8.49
C ASN A 144 22.69 1.23 -9.07
N LYS A 145 22.29 1.24 -10.35
CA LYS A 145 21.74 0.07 -11.00
C LYS A 145 22.77 -1.06 -11.01
N VAL A 146 22.36 -2.24 -10.57
CA VAL A 146 23.15 -3.46 -10.65
C VAL A 146 23.10 -3.96 -12.11
N THR A 147 24.26 -4.00 -12.75
CA THR A 147 24.39 -4.35 -14.17
C THR A 147 24.74 -5.81 -14.36
N LYS A 148 25.42 -6.42 -13.39
CA LYS A 148 25.87 -7.81 -13.45
C LYS A 148 26.03 -8.39 -12.04
N ALA A 149 25.82 -9.69 -11.92
CA ALA A 149 26.17 -10.48 -10.74
C ALA A 149 27.03 -11.67 -11.16
N THR A 150 28.06 -12.02 -10.39
CA THR A 150 28.90 -13.20 -10.63
C THR A 150 29.00 -14.00 -9.33
N GLU A 151 28.88 -15.32 -9.44
CA GLU A 151 29.07 -16.22 -8.31
C GLU A 151 30.58 -16.36 -8.03
N ASP A 152 30.98 -16.17 -6.78
CA ASP A 152 32.33 -16.44 -6.32
C ASP A 152 32.45 -17.88 -5.81
N PRO A 153 33.57 -18.59 -6.02
CA PRO A 153 33.77 -19.95 -5.51
C PRO A 153 33.61 -20.11 -3.99
N ALA A 154 33.73 -19.03 -3.21
CA ALA A 154 33.49 -19.04 -1.77
C ALA A 154 31.99 -18.94 -1.37
N GLY A 155 31.07 -18.86 -2.35
CA GLY A 155 29.62 -18.82 -2.12
C GLY A 155 29.05 -17.42 -1.90
N HIS A 156 29.83 -16.37 -2.14
CA HIS A 156 29.39 -14.97 -2.16
C HIS A 156 29.08 -14.52 -3.60
N VAL A 157 28.35 -13.41 -3.74
CA VAL A 157 27.96 -12.85 -5.04
C VAL A 157 28.70 -11.53 -5.25
N VAL A 158 29.49 -11.43 -6.31
CA VAL A 158 30.09 -10.16 -6.72
C VAL A 158 29.07 -9.40 -7.56
N LEU A 159 28.60 -8.26 -7.05
CA LEU A 159 27.70 -7.38 -7.78
C LEU A 159 28.50 -6.25 -8.43
N SER A 160 28.23 -6.01 -9.71
CA SER A 160 28.73 -4.85 -10.45
C SER A 160 27.61 -3.82 -10.62
N VAL A 161 27.88 -2.57 -10.26
CA VAL A 161 26.95 -1.45 -10.38
C VAL A 161 27.40 -0.45 -11.45
N GLN A 162 26.47 0.37 -11.91
CA GLN A 162 26.70 1.37 -12.95
C GLN A 162 27.63 2.51 -12.51
N ASN A 163 27.50 2.97 -11.26
CA ASN A 163 28.23 4.11 -10.72
C ASN A 163 29.22 3.69 -9.62
N GLU A 164 30.24 4.52 -9.40
CA GLU A 164 31.21 4.27 -8.32
C GLU A 164 30.55 4.36 -6.94
N LEU A 165 30.82 3.35 -6.12
CA LEU A 165 30.40 3.28 -4.74
C LEU A 165 31.39 4.09 -3.88
N THR A 166 30.89 5.19 -3.32
CA THR A 166 31.67 6.11 -2.47
C THR A 166 31.29 6.03 -0.99
N LEU A 167 30.21 5.33 -0.68
CA LEU A 167 29.65 5.20 0.67
C LEU A 167 29.89 3.80 1.22
N SER A 168 29.96 3.72 2.55
CA SER A 168 30.06 2.46 3.30
C SER A 168 29.06 2.47 4.46
N SER A 169 28.61 1.29 4.86
CA SER A 169 27.78 1.11 6.06
C SER A 169 28.69 0.74 7.24
N PRO A 170 28.56 1.38 8.42
CA PRO A 170 29.32 1.01 9.61
C PRO A 170 29.14 -0.47 10.02
N ALA A 171 27.96 -1.03 9.74
CA ALA A 171 27.61 -2.42 10.01
C ALA A 171 27.83 -3.37 8.81
N ASN A 172 28.52 -2.91 7.76
CA ASN A 172 28.76 -3.63 6.51
C ASN A 172 27.48 -4.16 5.83
N ARG A 173 26.36 -3.42 5.94
CA ARG A 173 25.08 -3.79 5.33
C ARG A 173 24.93 -3.23 3.93
N ALA A 174 24.31 -4.02 3.05
CA ALA A 174 23.93 -3.64 1.70
C ALA A 174 22.51 -4.10 1.39
N TYR A 175 21.77 -3.27 0.66
CA TYR A 175 20.37 -3.53 0.32
C TYR A 175 20.22 -3.46 -1.19
N LEU A 176 19.68 -4.53 -1.77
CA LEU A 176 19.15 -4.51 -3.12
C LEU A 176 17.72 -4.01 -3.06
N TYR A 177 17.45 -2.92 -3.77
CA TYR A 177 16.15 -2.28 -3.79
C TYR A 177 15.58 -2.21 -5.21
N GLY A 178 14.25 -2.14 -5.28
CA GLY A 178 13.50 -2.08 -6.54
C GLY A 178 13.13 -0.67 -6.94
N ASP A 179 12.23 -0.57 -7.90
CA ASP A 179 11.69 0.70 -8.39
C ASP A 179 10.87 1.44 -7.32
N LEU A 180 10.76 2.77 -7.45
CA LEU A 180 9.98 3.62 -6.55
C LEU A 180 8.52 3.14 -6.48
N VAL A 181 7.98 3.05 -5.27
CA VAL A 181 6.57 2.80 -5.01
C VAL A 181 5.97 4.03 -4.32
N SER A 182 4.81 4.47 -4.79
CA SER A 182 4.11 5.63 -4.24
C SER A 182 2.64 5.34 -3.97
N TYR A 183 2.13 5.80 -2.82
CA TYR A 183 0.71 5.82 -2.52
C TYR A 183 0.19 7.25 -2.58
N CYS A 184 -0.72 7.49 -3.52
CA CYS A 184 -1.26 8.81 -3.82
C CYS A 184 -2.76 8.86 -3.56
N TYR A 185 -3.21 9.95 -2.93
CA TYR A 185 -4.62 10.23 -2.69
C TYR A 185 -5.15 11.23 -3.72
N LEU A 186 -6.13 10.82 -4.50
CA LEU A 186 -6.75 11.64 -5.54
C LEU A 186 -8.25 11.34 -5.63
N GLN A 187 -9.09 12.39 -5.56
CA GLN A 187 -10.54 12.28 -5.76
C GLN A 187 -11.20 11.16 -4.94
N ASN A 188 -10.97 11.18 -3.62
CA ASN A 188 -11.51 10.21 -2.67
C ASN A 188 -11.06 8.75 -2.89
N LYS A 189 -9.91 8.56 -3.54
CA LYS A 189 -9.35 7.26 -3.88
C LYS A 189 -7.86 7.22 -3.58
N ILE A 190 -7.37 6.04 -3.21
CA ILE A 190 -5.95 5.78 -2.99
C ILE A 190 -5.45 4.91 -4.13
N TYR A 191 -4.37 5.34 -4.75
CA TYR A 191 -3.70 4.61 -5.84
C TYR A 191 -2.30 4.21 -5.41
N ARG A 192 -1.88 3.00 -5.80
CA ARG A 192 -0.50 2.53 -5.67
C ARG A 192 0.18 2.63 -7.04
N LEU A 193 1.24 3.41 -7.11
CA LEU A 193 2.03 3.67 -8.32
C LEU A 193 3.40 3.02 -8.18
N SER A 194 3.99 2.64 -9.31
CA SER A 194 5.38 2.19 -9.40
C SER A 194 6.13 2.98 -10.48
N ASP A 195 7.47 3.05 -10.45
CA ASP A 195 8.25 3.72 -11.51
C ASP A 195 8.05 3.08 -12.92
N GLY A 196 7.26 2.01 -13.06
CA GLY A 196 6.77 1.53 -14.37
C GLY A 196 5.61 2.36 -14.96
N ASP A 197 4.90 3.14 -14.14
CA ASP A 197 3.68 3.87 -14.49
C ASP A 197 3.96 5.31 -14.96
N LYS A 198 4.96 5.49 -15.85
CA LYS A 198 5.53 6.80 -16.21
C LYS A 198 4.60 7.77 -16.95
N LYS A 199 3.36 7.38 -17.28
CA LYS A 199 2.37 8.28 -17.90
C LYS A 199 1.36 8.74 -16.86
N ILE A 200 1.16 10.05 -16.73
CA ILE A 200 0.22 10.67 -15.78
C ILE A 200 -1.18 10.04 -15.86
N LEU A 201 -1.64 9.69 -17.08
CA LEU A 201 -2.95 9.07 -17.30
C LEU A 201 -3.01 7.61 -16.82
N SER A 202 -1.93 6.83 -16.92
CA SER A 202 -1.92 5.43 -16.45
C SER A 202 -1.76 5.30 -14.94
N LYS A 203 -1.33 6.37 -14.25
CA LYS A 203 -1.18 6.37 -12.79
C LYS A 203 -2.53 6.13 -12.09
N TYR A 204 -3.59 6.76 -12.59
CA TYR A 204 -4.90 6.84 -11.92
C TYR A 204 -5.97 5.92 -12.53
N GLU A 205 -5.54 4.76 -13.00
CA GLU A 205 -6.42 3.72 -13.55
C GLU A 205 -6.96 2.78 -12.46
N SER A 206 -8.03 2.06 -12.79
CA SER A 206 -8.68 1.09 -11.88
C SER A 206 -7.75 -0.04 -11.43
N THR A 207 -6.73 -0.37 -12.24
CA THR A 207 -5.73 -1.40 -11.92
C THR A 207 -4.82 -1.01 -10.75
N ASN A 208 -4.63 0.30 -10.53
CA ASN A 208 -3.78 0.83 -9.47
C ASN A 208 -4.58 1.25 -8.23
N LEU A 209 -5.90 1.16 -8.29
CA LEU A 209 -6.81 1.51 -7.20
C LEU A 209 -6.65 0.54 -6.03
N ILE A 210 -6.41 1.09 -4.84
CA ILE A 210 -6.31 0.34 -3.59
C ILE A 210 -7.60 0.43 -2.78
N ALA A 211 -8.17 1.62 -2.69
CA ALA A 211 -9.42 1.87 -1.98
C ALA A 211 -10.16 3.06 -2.60
N GLY A 212 -11.50 2.98 -2.58
CA GLY A 212 -12.39 4.09 -2.93
C GLY A 212 -13.16 4.59 -1.70
N GLY A 213 -13.81 5.74 -1.85
CA GLY A 213 -14.63 6.31 -0.76
C GLY A 213 -13.82 6.81 0.44
N VAL A 214 -12.53 7.05 0.26
CA VAL A 214 -11.67 7.65 1.30
C VAL A 214 -11.94 9.14 1.29
N SER A 215 -12.39 9.72 2.41
CA SER A 215 -12.65 11.15 2.53
C SER A 215 -11.37 11.96 2.78
N ASN A 216 -10.40 11.36 3.46
CA ASN A 216 -9.10 11.97 3.73
C ASN A 216 -7.98 10.93 3.88
N MET A 217 -6.77 11.29 3.48
CA MET A 217 -5.53 10.56 3.73
C MET A 217 -4.49 11.54 4.24
N ASP A 218 -4.17 11.43 5.53
CA ASP A 218 -3.09 12.20 6.15
C ASP A 218 -1.91 11.27 6.47
N ILE A 219 -0.71 11.75 6.18
CA ILE A 219 0.51 10.98 6.31
C ILE A 219 1.59 11.86 6.91
N PHE A 220 2.14 11.38 8.02
CA PHE A 220 3.27 12.02 8.67
C PHE A 220 4.46 11.07 8.66
N ALA A 221 5.50 11.41 7.90
CA ALA A 221 6.75 10.68 7.89
C ALA A 221 7.79 11.43 8.73
N GLN A 222 8.26 10.80 9.81
CA GLN A 222 9.36 11.29 10.60
C GLN A 222 10.65 10.60 10.18
N ALA A 223 11.62 11.41 9.75
CA ALA A 223 12.94 10.91 9.40
C ALA A 223 13.60 10.17 10.61
N PRO A 224 14.32 9.08 10.33
CA PRO A 224 15.13 8.38 11.32
C PRO A 224 16.19 9.29 11.94
N GLY A 225 16.48 9.07 13.21
CA GLY A 225 17.60 9.68 13.91
C GLY A 225 18.77 8.71 14.06
N LEU A 226 19.90 9.19 14.59
CA LEU A 226 21.10 8.36 14.83
C LEU A 226 20.83 7.14 15.73
N SER A 227 19.85 7.23 16.64
CA SER A 227 19.50 6.16 17.58
C SER A 227 18.03 5.73 17.50
N ARG A 228 17.28 6.21 16.50
CA ARG A 228 15.84 5.94 16.36
C ARG A 228 15.49 5.61 14.92
N ASN A 229 14.72 4.55 14.74
CA ASN A 229 14.09 4.21 13.47
C ASN A 229 13.21 5.35 12.94
N GLY A 230 13.01 5.37 11.62
CA GLY A 230 12.01 6.23 11.00
C GLY A 230 10.63 5.78 11.43
N MET A 231 9.66 6.69 11.43
CA MET A 231 8.27 6.35 11.68
C MET A 231 7.40 6.98 10.62
N VAL A 232 6.41 6.23 10.15
CA VAL A 232 5.37 6.75 9.26
C VAL A 232 4.04 6.53 9.97
N HIS A 233 3.34 7.62 10.24
CA HIS A 233 1.99 7.62 10.73
C HIS A 233 1.03 7.83 9.56
N ILE A 234 0.03 6.98 9.44
CA ILE A 234 -0.95 6.97 8.36
C ILE A 234 -2.32 7.08 9.00
N SER A 235 -3.09 8.08 8.62
CA SER A 235 -4.48 8.28 9.03
C SER A 235 -5.38 8.30 7.80
N LEU A 236 -6.31 7.36 7.71
CA LEU A 236 -7.30 7.31 6.63
C LEU A 236 -8.70 7.52 7.22
N SER A 237 -9.52 8.33 6.56
CA SER A 237 -10.91 8.54 6.95
C SER A 237 -11.86 8.23 5.80
N ALA A 238 -13.08 7.79 6.12
CA ALA A 238 -14.20 7.69 5.20
C ALA A 238 -15.46 8.27 5.84
N ASP A 239 -16.31 8.88 5.03
CA ASP A 239 -17.62 9.38 5.43
C ASP A 239 -18.71 8.53 4.77
N VAL A 240 -19.58 7.95 5.59
CA VAL A 240 -20.72 7.14 5.14
C VAL A 240 -21.97 7.65 5.85
N ASP A 241 -22.92 8.18 5.09
CA ASP A 241 -24.20 8.69 5.60
C ASP A 241 -24.05 9.73 6.74
N GLY A 242 -23.02 10.57 6.69
CA GLY A 242 -22.73 11.60 7.69
C GLY A 242 -22.00 11.09 8.94
N GLU A 243 -21.62 9.81 8.98
CA GLU A 243 -20.73 9.24 9.98
C GLU A 243 -19.30 9.14 9.42
N THR A 244 -18.37 9.82 10.08
CA THR A 244 -16.95 9.73 9.75
C THR A 244 -16.29 8.62 10.57
N THR A 245 -15.59 7.72 9.89
CA THR A 245 -14.74 6.69 10.51
C THR A 245 -13.29 6.94 10.14
N SER A 246 -12.37 6.79 11.10
CA SER A 246 -10.93 6.97 10.89
C SER A 246 -10.15 5.73 11.32
N TYR A 247 -9.04 5.47 10.62
CA TYR A 247 -8.07 4.43 10.91
C TYR A 247 -6.68 5.02 10.97
N ASP A 248 -6.05 4.87 12.12
CA ASP A 248 -4.72 5.40 12.41
C ASP A 248 -3.74 4.23 12.63
N HIS A 249 -2.61 4.26 11.93
CA HIS A 249 -1.56 3.26 12.11
C HIS A 249 -0.17 3.88 12.01
N THR A 250 0.73 3.42 12.89
CA THR A 250 2.13 3.84 12.87
C THR A 250 3.01 2.65 12.52
N VAL A 251 3.84 2.81 11.51
CA VAL A 251 4.84 1.83 11.08
C VAL A 251 6.23 2.36 11.34
N GLN A 252 7.10 1.51 11.88
CA GLN A 252 8.52 1.80 12.03
C GLN A 252 9.26 1.37 10.76
N VAL A 253 10.17 2.23 10.30
CA VAL A 253 11.05 2.00 9.15
C VAL A 253 12.47 1.86 9.67
N LEU A 254 13.11 0.75 9.35
CA LEU A 254 14.44 0.41 9.85
C LEU A 254 15.49 1.44 9.38
N ASN A 255 16.43 1.77 10.26
CA ASN A 255 17.61 2.56 9.93
C ASN A 255 18.84 1.65 9.68
N VAL A 256 19.82 2.18 8.97
CA VAL A 256 21.08 1.52 8.53
C VAL A 256 22.36 2.09 9.12
N LEU A 257 22.25 3.18 9.88
CA LEU A 257 23.39 3.79 10.57
C LEU A 257 23.87 2.93 11.75
#